data_AF-A0A1Q8CRT2-F1
#
_entry.id   AF-A0A1Q8CRT2-F1
#
_cell.length_a   1.000
_cell.length_b   1.000
_cell.length_c   1.000
_cell.angle_alpha   90.00
_cell.angle_beta   90.00
_cell.angle_gamma   90.00
#
_symmetry.space_group_name_H-M   'P 1'
#
loop_
_entity.id
_entity.type
_entity.pdbx_description
1 polymer ?
#
loop_
_entity_poly.entity_id
_entity_poly.type
_entity_poly.pdbx_seq_one_letter_code
_entity_poly.pdbx_strand_id
1 'polypeptide(L)'
;MVSGDDVDFAVGEAIDRGSPDETIDRIMAAVHDPALRGAEFSVAYALVAVSELQLRFGRGPEAEATLRLGVSEDVRDELVVELRAHLAALLARAGRPEEAAREFARLEEQGRAGAQEHLVYGDALADTGDVEGALRGYQAGERLAREPALAAQLRKSADRARSSASEAAADRRPAGGVPSVLFWRRVDHTRAVAAWPTLKDDLGADWDEHRTLVERALARAAEPTYAVADFDSFAAHTRGLPPIGTTLSAYRRMSAVSGTWPPEGAATCWCGSGKKYKRCCRLRGIGAG
;
A
#
# COMPACT_ATOMS: atom_id res chain seq x y z
N MET A 1 -43.31 -9.39 -10.22
CA MET A 1 -42.34 -8.50 -10.89
C MET A 1 -41.42 -7.93 -9.82
N VAL A 2 -40.17 -7.62 -10.16
CA VAL A 2 -39.15 -7.06 -9.26
C VAL A 2 -38.85 -5.64 -9.75
N SER A 3 -39.20 -4.62 -8.97
CA SER A 3 -38.83 -3.22 -9.24
C SER A 3 -37.39 -2.89 -8.80
N GLY A 4 -36.92 -1.69 -9.11
CA GLY A 4 -35.67 -1.15 -8.52
C GLY A 4 -35.72 -1.13 -6.99
N ASP A 5 -36.76 -0.53 -6.41
CA ASP A 5 -36.97 -0.48 -4.94
C ASP A 5 -37.06 -1.87 -4.30
N ASP A 6 -37.64 -2.85 -5.00
CA ASP A 6 -37.72 -4.23 -4.52
C ASP A 6 -36.34 -4.86 -4.35
N VAL A 7 -35.34 -4.48 -5.19
CA VAL A 7 -33.97 -4.98 -5.08
C VAL A 7 -33.35 -4.51 -3.76
N ASP A 8 -33.45 -3.21 -3.46
CA ASP A 8 -32.86 -2.63 -2.24
C ASP A 8 -33.48 -3.23 -0.98
N PHE A 9 -34.81 -3.30 -0.96
CA PHE A 9 -35.54 -3.87 0.15
C PHE A 9 -35.20 -5.35 0.36
N ALA A 10 -35.17 -6.15 -0.72
CA ALA A 10 -34.87 -7.58 -0.63
C ALA A 10 -33.42 -7.86 -0.21
N VAL A 11 -32.46 -7.04 -0.64
CA VAL A 11 -31.06 -7.13 -0.20
C VAL A 11 -30.93 -6.83 1.29
N GLY A 12 -31.58 -5.75 1.78
CA GLY A 12 -31.62 -5.43 3.20
C GLY A 12 -32.20 -6.58 4.05
N GLU A 13 -33.33 -7.14 3.61
CA GLU A 13 -33.97 -8.24 4.31
C GLU A 13 -33.13 -9.52 4.32
N ALA A 14 -32.43 -9.84 3.23
CA ALA A 14 -31.52 -10.98 3.14
C ALA A 14 -30.34 -10.86 4.12
N ILE A 15 -29.82 -9.65 4.28
CA ILE A 15 -28.77 -9.33 5.24
C ILE A 15 -29.27 -9.56 6.66
N ASP A 16 -30.45 -9.02 7.00
CA ASP A 16 -31.03 -9.14 8.34
C ASP A 16 -31.37 -10.61 8.69
N ARG A 17 -31.84 -11.38 7.71
CA ARG A 17 -32.13 -12.82 7.86
C ARG A 17 -30.88 -13.70 7.86
N GLY A 18 -29.73 -13.19 7.41
CA GLY A 18 -28.50 -13.98 7.30
C GLY A 18 -28.56 -15.08 6.22
N SER A 19 -29.46 -14.95 5.22
CA SER A 19 -29.63 -15.92 4.15
C SER A 19 -29.84 -15.20 2.81
N PRO A 20 -28.86 -15.26 1.89
CA PRO A 20 -28.93 -14.51 0.64
C PRO A 20 -29.59 -15.29 -0.51
N ASP A 21 -29.74 -16.61 -0.40
CA ASP A 21 -30.01 -17.49 -1.54
C ASP A 21 -31.34 -17.18 -2.24
N GLU A 22 -32.44 -17.10 -1.50
CA GLU A 22 -33.76 -16.80 -2.07
C GLU A 22 -33.80 -15.43 -2.74
N THR A 23 -33.11 -14.43 -2.15
CA THR A 23 -33.03 -13.08 -2.71
C THR A 23 -32.20 -13.06 -3.98
N ILE A 24 -31.03 -13.72 -3.98
CA ILE A 24 -30.19 -13.85 -5.18
C ILE A 24 -30.97 -14.53 -6.29
N ASP A 25 -31.61 -15.67 -6.03
CA ASP A 25 -32.37 -16.43 -7.03
C ASP A 25 -33.50 -15.59 -7.62
N ARG A 26 -34.24 -14.87 -6.77
CA ARG A 26 -35.32 -13.97 -7.20
C ARG A 26 -34.83 -12.84 -8.09
N ILE A 27 -33.73 -12.18 -7.72
CA ILE A 27 -33.17 -11.06 -8.50
C ILE A 27 -32.59 -11.59 -9.82
N MET A 28 -31.86 -12.70 -9.79
CA MET A 28 -31.27 -13.31 -10.98
C MET A 28 -32.34 -13.83 -11.94
N ALA A 29 -33.48 -14.32 -11.45
CA ALA A 29 -34.62 -14.64 -12.31
C ALA A 29 -35.11 -13.41 -13.10
N ALA A 30 -35.18 -12.23 -12.47
CA ALA A 30 -35.56 -10.99 -13.15
C ALA A 30 -34.45 -10.44 -14.08
N VAL A 31 -33.18 -10.71 -13.77
CA VAL A 31 -32.06 -10.46 -14.70
C VAL A 31 -32.24 -11.27 -15.99
N HIS A 32 -32.60 -12.55 -15.88
CA HIS A 32 -32.72 -13.45 -17.04
C HIS A 32 -34.05 -13.31 -17.79
N ASP A 33 -35.16 -13.02 -17.11
CA ASP A 33 -36.49 -12.91 -17.71
C ASP A 33 -37.04 -11.47 -17.64
N PRO A 34 -37.10 -10.75 -18.79
CA PRO A 34 -37.70 -9.42 -18.85
C PRO A 34 -39.15 -9.34 -18.36
N ALA A 35 -39.94 -10.43 -18.43
CA ALA A 35 -41.32 -10.45 -17.97
C ALA A 35 -41.44 -10.35 -16.45
N LEU A 36 -40.36 -10.65 -15.71
CA LEU A 36 -40.30 -10.53 -14.26
C LEU A 36 -39.86 -9.13 -13.81
N ARG A 37 -39.49 -8.23 -14.72
CA ARG A 37 -38.99 -6.89 -14.39
C ARG A 37 -40.14 -5.93 -14.15
N GLY A 38 -40.10 -5.25 -13.00
CA GLY A 38 -41.02 -4.18 -12.63
C GLY A 38 -40.54 -2.81 -13.13
N ALA A 39 -41.17 -1.76 -12.63
CA ALA A 39 -40.75 -0.40 -12.90
C ALA A 39 -39.30 -0.16 -12.45
N GLU A 40 -38.55 0.60 -13.27
CA GLU A 40 -37.20 1.07 -12.96
C GLU A 40 -36.15 -0.03 -12.73
N PHE A 41 -36.45 -1.28 -13.10
CA PHE A 41 -35.49 -2.37 -12.98
C PHE A 41 -34.27 -2.14 -13.89
N SER A 42 -33.10 -1.96 -13.27
CA SER A 42 -31.80 -1.89 -13.95
C SER A 42 -31.05 -3.21 -13.79
N VAL A 43 -30.67 -3.82 -14.92
CA VAL A 43 -29.88 -5.07 -14.92
C VAL A 43 -28.49 -4.84 -14.33
N ALA A 44 -27.83 -3.71 -14.63
CA ALA A 44 -26.53 -3.38 -14.05
C ALA A 44 -26.63 -3.28 -12.53
N TYR A 45 -27.60 -2.50 -12.05
CA TYR A 45 -27.83 -2.30 -10.64
C TYR A 45 -28.11 -3.62 -9.91
N ALA A 46 -28.99 -4.45 -10.46
CA ALA A 46 -29.32 -5.76 -9.90
C ALA A 46 -28.09 -6.68 -9.81
N LEU A 47 -27.23 -6.70 -10.85
CA LEU A 47 -26.00 -7.49 -10.84
C LEU A 47 -24.97 -6.97 -9.84
N VAL A 48 -24.83 -5.65 -9.69
CA VAL A 48 -23.99 -5.04 -8.65
C VAL A 48 -24.51 -5.43 -7.27
N ALA A 49 -25.80 -5.23 -6.99
CA ALA A 49 -26.42 -5.56 -5.71
C ALA A 49 -26.27 -7.05 -5.35
N VAL A 50 -26.48 -7.96 -6.31
CA VAL A 50 -26.24 -9.40 -6.11
C VAL A 50 -24.78 -9.68 -5.82
N SER A 51 -23.85 -9.06 -6.55
CA SER A 51 -22.40 -9.25 -6.31
C SER A 51 -21.97 -8.76 -4.92
N GLU A 52 -22.48 -7.63 -4.45
CA GLU A 52 -22.20 -7.09 -3.13
C GLU A 52 -22.77 -7.98 -2.02
N LEU A 53 -24.00 -8.48 -2.22
CA LEU A 53 -24.61 -9.44 -1.32
C LEU A 53 -23.78 -10.73 -1.25
N GLN A 54 -23.34 -11.27 -2.39
CA GLN A 54 -22.45 -12.44 -2.44
C GLN A 54 -21.15 -12.20 -1.67
N LEU A 55 -20.49 -11.05 -1.86
CA LEU A 55 -19.26 -10.68 -1.13
C LEU A 55 -19.48 -10.62 0.37
N ARG A 56 -20.60 -10.04 0.83
CA ARG A 56 -20.95 -9.96 2.25
C ARG A 56 -21.09 -11.33 2.91
N PHE A 57 -21.49 -12.35 2.14
CA PHE A 57 -21.59 -13.74 2.58
C PHE A 57 -20.36 -14.59 2.19
N GLY A 58 -19.23 -13.96 1.83
CA GLY A 58 -17.96 -14.65 1.55
C GLY A 58 -17.90 -15.39 0.22
N ARG A 59 -18.83 -15.12 -0.70
CA ARG A 59 -18.97 -15.78 -2.02
C ARG A 59 -18.27 -15.00 -3.13
N GLY A 60 -16.96 -14.80 -2.97
CA GLY A 60 -16.13 -14.01 -3.88
C GLY A 60 -16.14 -14.52 -5.33
N PRO A 61 -15.94 -15.83 -5.59
CA PRO A 61 -15.99 -16.38 -6.94
C PRO A 61 -17.33 -16.16 -7.65
N GLU A 62 -18.44 -16.27 -6.93
CA GLU A 62 -19.78 -16.05 -7.43
C GLU A 62 -20.02 -14.56 -7.74
N ALA A 63 -19.54 -13.65 -6.88
CA ALA A 63 -19.59 -12.21 -7.14
C ALA A 63 -18.85 -11.82 -8.43
N GLU A 64 -17.67 -12.41 -8.66
CA GLU A 64 -16.90 -12.19 -9.89
C GLU A 64 -17.65 -12.73 -11.11
N ALA A 65 -18.26 -13.92 -11.00
CA ALA A 65 -19.07 -14.50 -12.08
C ALA A 65 -20.29 -13.63 -12.43
N THR A 66 -20.98 -13.10 -11.41
CA THR A 66 -22.12 -12.18 -11.56
C THR A 66 -21.73 -10.90 -12.30
N LEU A 67 -20.61 -10.26 -11.91
CA LEU A 67 -20.13 -9.05 -12.59
C LEU A 67 -19.67 -9.35 -14.02
N ARG A 68 -19.00 -10.49 -14.24
CA ARG A 68 -18.57 -10.94 -15.57
C ARG A 68 -19.72 -11.20 -16.53
N LEU A 69 -20.84 -11.74 -16.04
CA LEU A 69 -22.05 -11.91 -16.83
C LEU A 69 -22.49 -10.56 -17.41
N GLY A 70 -22.47 -9.50 -16.59
CA GLY A 70 -22.93 -8.17 -16.99
C GLY A 70 -22.00 -7.40 -17.93
N VAL A 71 -20.70 -7.68 -17.93
CA VAL A 71 -19.73 -7.04 -18.85
C VAL A 71 -19.51 -7.81 -20.16
N SER A 72 -20.17 -8.95 -20.34
CA SER A 72 -20.15 -9.71 -21.59
C SER A 72 -20.88 -8.96 -22.73
N GLU A 73 -20.52 -9.22 -23.99
CA GLU A 73 -20.85 -8.38 -25.15
C GLU A 73 -22.35 -8.24 -25.51
N ASP A 74 -23.25 -8.88 -24.75
CA ASP A 74 -24.71 -8.89 -25.00
C ASP A 74 -25.51 -7.90 -24.13
N VAL A 75 -24.84 -7.05 -23.34
CA VAL A 75 -25.49 -6.05 -22.47
C VAL A 75 -25.35 -4.64 -23.06
N ARG A 76 -26.46 -3.87 -23.06
CA ARG A 76 -26.50 -2.49 -23.57
C ARG A 76 -25.32 -1.67 -23.02
N ASP A 77 -24.66 -0.96 -23.93
CA ASP A 77 -23.37 -0.31 -23.69
C ASP A 77 -23.34 0.52 -22.38
N GLU A 78 -24.35 1.34 -22.11
CA GLU A 78 -24.44 2.21 -20.91
C GLU A 78 -24.37 1.46 -19.57
N LEU A 79 -24.89 0.23 -19.51
CA LEU A 79 -24.92 -0.59 -18.29
C LEU A 79 -23.55 -1.20 -17.94
N VAL A 80 -22.65 -1.30 -18.93
CA VAL A 80 -21.34 -1.96 -18.79
C VAL A 80 -20.35 -1.12 -17.97
N VAL A 81 -20.53 0.20 -17.90
CA VAL A 81 -19.60 1.12 -17.23
C VAL A 81 -19.54 0.83 -15.72
N GLU A 82 -20.69 0.85 -15.07
CA GLU A 82 -20.83 0.58 -13.63
C GLU A 82 -20.30 -0.82 -13.30
N LEU A 83 -20.76 -1.83 -14.05
CA LEU A 83 -20.35 -3.22 -13.83
C LEU A 83 -18.84 -3.43 -13.98
N ARG A 84 -18.20 -2.78 -14.96
CA ARG A 84 -16.75 -2.89 -15.17
C ARG A 84 -15.96 -2.19 -14.07
N ALA A 85 -16.44 -1.06 -13.55
CA ALA A 85 -15.82 -0.40 -12.41
C ALA A 85 -15.90 -1.26 -11.13
N HIS A 86 -17.06 -1.87 -10.87
CA HIS A 86 -17.22 -2.82 -9.75
C HIS A 86 -16.37 -4.09 -9.94
N LEU A 87 -16.25 -4.61 -11.16
CA LEU A 87 -15.36 -5.74 -11.46
C LEU A 87 -13.89 -5.38 -11.21
N ALA A 88 -13.43 -4.20 -11.67
CA ALA A 88 -12.09 -3.72 -11.40
C ALA A 88 -11.82 -3.59 -9.88
N ALA A 89 -12.77 -3.01 -9.14
CA ALA A 89 -12.68 -2.88 -7.69
C ALA A 89 -12.61 -4.24 -6.98
N LEU A 90 -13.41 -5.23 -7.40
CA LEU A 90 -13.36 -6.59 -6.88
C LEU A 90 -12.00 -7.25 -7.15
N LEU A 91 -11.51 -7.16 -8.39
CA LEU A 91 -10.22 -7.73 -8.78
C LEU A 91 -9.05 -7.13 -7.99
N ALA A 92 -9.08 -5.81 -7.73
CA ALA A 92 -8.08 -5.16 -6.90
C ALA A 92 -8.08 -5.75 -5.49
N ARG A 93 -9.24 -5.82 -4.83
CA ARG A 93 -9.39 -6.39 -3.47
C ARG A 93 -9.03 -7.87 -3.41
N ALA A 94 -9.22 -8.61 -4.50
CA ALA A 94 -8.79 -10.00 -4.63
C ALA A 94 -7.27 -10.19 -4.85
N GLY A 95 -6.48 -9.12 -4.83
CA GLY A 95 -5.03 -9.19 -5.04
C GLY A 95 -4.63 -9.40 -6.51
N ARG A 96 -5.49 -9.03 -7.46
CA ARG A 96 -5.27 -9.13 -8.91
C ARG A 96 -5.17 -7.73 -9.55
N PRO A 97 -4.23 -6.87 -9.12
CA PRO A 97 -4.19 -5.46 -9.49
C PRO A 97 -3.96 -5.23 -11.00
N GLU A 98 -3.24 -6.11 -11.68
CA GLU A 98 -3.02 -6.00 -13.12
C GLU A 98 -4.30 -6.22 -13.93
N GLU A 99 -5.15 -7.17 -13.50
CA GLU A 99 -6.45 -7.41 -14.14
C GLU A 99 -7.41 -6.28 -13.84
N ALA A 100 -7.43 -5.81 -12.58
CA ALA A 100 -8.20 -4.65 -12.18
C ALA A 100 -7.86 -3.41 -13.01
N ALA A 101 -6.58 -3.11 -13.17
CA ALA A 101 -6.10 -1.98 -13.96
C ALA A 101 -6.48 -2.11 -15.44
N ARG A 102 -6.42 -3.32 -16.02
CA ARG A 102 -6.86 -3.55 -17.41
C ARG A 102 -8.35 -3.29 -17.59
N GLU A 103 -9.19 -3.72 -16.65
CA GLU A 103 -10.64 -3.47 -16.74
C GLU A 103 -10.97 -1.99 -16.59
N PHE A 104 -10.33 -1.29 -15.66
CA PHE A 104 -10.56 0.14 -15.48
C PHE A 104 -10.00 1.00 -16.63
N ALA A 105 -8.81 0.66 -17.15
CA ALA A 105 -8.19 1.37 -18.27
C ALA A 105 -9.08 1.37 -19.53
N ARG A 106 -9.82 0.28 -19.78
CA ARG A 106 -10.81 0.25 -20.87
C ARG A 106 -11.88 1.33 -20.74
N LEU A 107 -12.35 1.61 -19.52
CA LEU A 107 -13.31 2.69 -19.29
C LEU A 107 -12.69 4.06 -19.55
N GLU A 108 -11.44 4.26 -19.14
CA GLU A 108 -10.71 5.51 -19.35
C GLU A 108 -10.42 5.76 -20.83
N GLU A 109 -9.92 4.75 -21.55
CA GLU A 109 -9.60 4.81 -22.98
C GLU A 109 -10.85 5.12 -23.84
N GLN A 110 -12.01 4.61 -23.43
CA GLN A 110 -13.29 4.89 -24.09
C GLN A 110 -13.88 6.25 -23.68
N GLY A 111 -13.28 6.95 -22.71
CA GLY A 111 -13.79 8.21 -22.16
C GLY A 111 -15.09 8.05 -21.36
N ARG A 112 -15.30 6.86 -20.77
CA ARG A 112 -16.55 6.46 -20.10
C ARG A 112 -16.43 6.34 -18.60
N ALA A 113 -15.21 6.33 -18.06
CA ALA A 113 -14.98 6.41 -16.62
C ALA A 113 -15.47 7.78 -16.11
N GLY A 114 -16.57 7.78 -15.36
CA GLY A 114 -17.11 8.96 -14.71
C GLY A 114 -16.58 9.13 -13.29
N ALA A 115 -17.11 10.14 -12.60
CA ALA A 115 -16.72 10.44 -11.23
C ALA A 115 -17.05 9.31 -10.25
N GLN A 116 -18.17 8.61 -10.47
CA GLN A 116 -18.60 7.49 -9.63
C GLN A 116 -17.67 6.28 -9.81
N GLU A 117 -17.30 5.95 -11.05
CA GLU A 117 -16.40 4.83 -11.35
C GLU A 117 -15.01 5.05 -10.74
N HIS A 118 -14.50 6.28 -10.83
CA HIS A 118 -13.25 6.67 -10.17
C HIS A 118 -13.32 6.58 -8.64
N LEU A 119 -14.48 6.87 -8.04
CA LEU A 119 -14.68 6.69 -6.61
C LEU A 119 -14.63 5.20 -6.24
N VAL A 120 -15.40 4.36 -6.94
CA VAL A 120 -15.50 2.91 -6.69
C VAL A 120 -14.12 2.23 -6.82
N TYR A 121 -13.40 2.49 -7.90
CA TYR A 121 -12.08 1.90 -8.11
C TYR A 121 -11.03 2.51 -7.18
N GLY A 122 -11.08 3.82 -6.93
CA GLY A 122 -10.18 4.50 -5.99
C GLY A 122 -10.28 3.96 -4.57
N ASP A 123 -11.49 3.70 -4.07
CA ASP A 123 -11.72 3.08 -2.76
C ASP A 123 -11.11 1.67 -2.69
N ALA A 124 -11.24 0.86 -3.74
CA ALA A 124 -10.61 -0.46 -3.79
C ALA A 124 -9.07 -0.42 -3.78
N LEU A 125 -8.48 0.57 -4.46
CA LEU A 125 -7.04 0.78 -4.42
C LEU A 125 -6.57 1.25 -3.03
N ALA A 126 -7.34 2.12 -2.37
CA ALA A 126 -7.03 2.55 -1.01
C ALA A 126 -7.10 1.39 -0.01
N ASP A 127 -8.14 0.56 -0.09
CA ASP A 127 -8.34 -0.62 0.76
C ASP A 127 -7.19 -1.64 0.64
N THR A 128 -6.60 -1.73 -0.55
CA THR A 128 -5.48 -2.65 -0.85
C THR A 128 -4.10 -2.04 -0.60
N GLY A 129 -4.05 -0.78 -0.17
CA GLY A 129 -2.81 -0.06 0.14
C GLY A 129 -2.13 0.59 -1.06
N ASP A 130 -2.71 0.56 -2.27
CA ASP A 130 -2.26 1.37 -3.40
C ASP A 130 -2.78 2.82 -3.27
N VAL A 131 -2.18 3.53 -2.31
CA VAL A 131 -2.53 4.91 -1.99
C VAL A 131 -2.30 5.83 -3.18
N GLU A 132 -1.24 5.61 -3.95
CA GLU A 132 -0.91 6.46 -5.10
C GLU A 132 -1.94 6.30 -6.21
N GLY A 133 -2.30 5.05 -6.55
CA GLY A 133 -3.37 4.75 -7.48
C GLY A 133 -4.71 5.34 -7.03
N ALA A 134 -5.07 5.16 -5.76
CA ALA A 134 -6.30 5.72 -5.19
C ALA A 134 -6.37 7.24 -5.33
N LEU A 135 -5.29 7.96 -4.97
CA LEU A 135 -5.24 9.41 -5.07
C LEU A 135 -5.36 9.91 -6.51
N ARG A 136 -4.73 9.22 -7.47
CA ARG A 136 -4.91 9.53 -8.90
C ARG A 136 -6.37 9.36 -9.32
N GLY A 137 -6.99 8.25 -8.92
CA GLY A 137 -8.40 7.94 -9.19
C GLY A 137 -9.31 9.03 -8.65
N TYR A 138 -9.20 9.37 -7.36
CA TYR A 138 -10.04 10.40 -6.75
C TYR A 138 -9.88 11.77 -7.39
N GLN A 139 -8.66 12.17 -7.73
CA GLN A 139 -8.40 13.44 -8.42
C GLN A 139 -8.97 13.46 -9.84
N ALA A 140 -8.93 12.34 -10.56
CA ALA A 140 -9.56 12.21 -11.87
C ALA A 140 -11.08 12.30 -11.76
N GLY A 141 -11.68 11.56 -10.82
CA GLY A 141 -13.11 11.62 -10.54
C GLY A 141 -13.57 13.03 -10.15
N GLU A 142 -12.80 13.76 -9.34
CA GLU A 142 -13.17 15.12 -8.90
C GLU A 142 -13.27 16.08 -10.09
N ARG A 143 -12.37 15.97 -11.08
CA ARG A 143 -12.41 16.79 -12.29
C ARG A 143 -13.64 16.49 -13.17
N LEU A 144 -14.20 15.28 -13.05
CA LEU A 144 -15.33 14.80 -13.84
C LEU A 144 -16.67 14.97 -13.11
N ALA A 145 -16.63 15.22 -11.79
CA ALA A 145 -17.82 15.32 -10.95
C ALA A 145 -18.64 16.56 -11.31
N ARG A 146 -19.86 16.34 -11.80
CA ARG A 146 -20.85 17.40 -12.04
C ARG A 146 -21.60 17.78 -10.77
N GLU A 147 -21.74 16.83 -9.86
CA GLU A 147 -22.45 17.02 -8.59
C GLU A 147 -21.49 17.44 -7.47
N PRO A 148 -21.79 18.54 -6.75
CA PRO A 148 -20.93 19.02 -5.66
C PRO A 148 -20.76 18.01 -4.52
N ALA A 149 -21.79 17.21 -4.24
CA ALA A 149 -21.76 16.19 -3.19
C ALA A 149 -20.74 15.09 -3.50
N LEU A 150 -20.76 14.57 -4.74
CA LEU A 150 -19.80 13.56 -5.19
C LEU A 150 -18.37 14.10 -5.22
N ALA A 151 -18.16 15.34 -5.70
CA ALA A 151 -16.85 15.98 -5.64
C ALA A 151 -16.33 16.12 -4.19
N ALA A 152 -17.20 16.48 -3.25
CA ALA A 152 -16.84 16.55 -1.83
C ALA A 152 -16.51 15.17 -1.24
N GLN A 153 -17.24 14.12 -1.65
CA GLN A 153 -16.95 12.75 -1.26
C GLN A 153 -15.58 12.29 -1.76
N LEU A 154 -15.26 12.49 -3.03
CA LEU A 154 -13.96 12.18 -3.62
C LEU A 154 -12.81 12.87 -2.89
N ARG A 155 -12.94 14.17 -2.56
CA ARG A 155 -11.95 14.88 -1.74
C ARG A 155 -11.77 14.25 -0.37
N LYS A 156 -12.88 13.94 0.32
CA LYS A 156 -12.85 13.30 1.63
C LYS A 156 -12.18 11.93 1.56
N SER A 157 -12.44 11.13 0.53
CA SER A 157 -11.78 9.84 0.30
C SER A 157 -10.27 10.01 0.10
N ALA A 158 -9.86 11.00 -0.71
CA ALA A 158 -8.45 11.32 -0.90
C ALA A 158 -7.75 11.74 0.41
N ASP A 159 -8.39 12.58 1.22
CA ASP A 159 -7.85 13.03 2.51
C ASP A 159 -7.69 11.85 3.48
N ARG A 160 -8.68 10.95 3.56
CA ARG A 160 -8.58 9.72 4.36
C ARG A 160 -7.41 8.84 3.91
N ALA A 161 -7.26 8.60 2.61
CA ALA A 161 -6.17 7.80 2.07
C ALA A 161 -4.78 8.38 2.44
N ARG A 162 -4.61 9.71 2.38
CA ARG A 162 -3.37 10.37 2.82
C ARG A 162 -3.11 10.20 4.32
N SER A 163 -4.14 10.38 5.15
CA SER A 163 -4.01 10.23 6.60
C SER A 163 -3.62 8.81 6.99
N SER A 164 -4.32 7.79 6.46
CA SER A 164 -4.00 6.38 6.73
C SER A 164 -2.60 6.00 6.25
N ALA A 165 -2.15 6.52 5.10
CA ALA A 165 -0.78 6.31 4.63
C ALA A 165 0.27 6.94 5.56
N SER A 166 0.00 8.14 6.07
CA SER A 166 0.85 8.84 7.04
C SER A 166 0.93 8.09 8.36
N GLU A 167 -0.20 7.60 8.87
CA GLU A 167 -0.27 6.79 10.10
C GLU A 167 0.50 5.48 9.93
N ALA A 168 0.28 4.75 8.83
CA ALA A 168 1.02 3.52 8.52
C ALA A 168 2.53 3.77 8.31
N ALA A 169 2.94 4.97 7.90
CA ALA A 169 4.34 5.36 7.83
C ALA A 169 4.91 5.72 9.22
N ALA A 170 4.11 6.35 10.08
CA ALA A 170 4.49 6.65 11.45
C ALA A 170 4.65 5.37 12.29
N ASP A 171 3.76 4.39 12.10
CA ASP A 171 3.79 3.11 12.83
C ASP A 171 4.97 2.22 12.38
N ARG A 172 5.39 2.35 11.11
CA ARG A 172 6.63 1.74 10.60
C ARG A 172 7.90 2.42 11.08
N ARG A 173 7.80 3.58 11.74
CA ARG A 173 8.97 4.26 12.29
C ARG A 173 9.40 3.54 13.57
N PRO A 174 10.66 3.11 13.67
CA PRO A 174 11.09 2.35 14.84
C PRO A 174 10.98 3.17 16.13
N ALA A 175 10.47 2.53 17.20
CA ALA A 175 10.41 3.11 18.53
C ALA A 175 11.84 3.43 19.01
N GLY A 176 12.14 4.72 19.25
CA GLY A 176 13.47 5.17 19.68
C GLY A 176 14.07 6.35 18.90
N GLY A 177 13.34 6.93 17.94
CA GLY A 177 13.82 8.08 17.18
C GLY A 177 14.77 7.71 16.04
N VAL A 178 15.42 8.71 15.44
CA VAL A 178 16.36 8.47 14.33
C VAL A 178 17.76 8.24 14.91
N PRO A 179 18.42 7.11 14.64
CA PRO A 179 19.79 6.88 15.11
C PRO A 179 20.74 7.97 14.59
N SER A 180 21.71 8.39 15.40
CA SER A 180 22.68 9.40 14.99
C SER A 180 23.52 8.92 13.79
N VAL A 181 23.83 7.63 13.73
CA VAL A 181 24.67 7.05 12.67
C VAL A 181 24.27 5.60 12.35
N LEU A 182 24.55 5.18 11.11
CA LEU A 182 24.46 3.78 10.69
C LEU A 182 25.82 3.10 10.92
N PHE A 183 25.82 1.98 11.63
CA PHE A 183 26.98 1.12 11.77
C PHE A 183 26.84 -0.13 10.90
N TRP A 184 27.69 -0.21 9.87
CA TRP A 184 27.87 -1.41 9.07
C TRP A 184 28.87 -2.37 9.71
N ARG A 185 28.47 -3.63 9.92
CA ARG A 185 29.40 -4.70 10.32
C ARG A 185 30.40 -4.94 9.19
N ARG A 186 31.54 -5.57 9.51
CA ARG A 186 32.63 -5.77 8.54
C ARG A 186 32.19 -6.46 7.25
N VAL A 187 31.39 -7.51 7.38
CA VAL A 187 30.87 -8.24 6.22
C VAL A 187 29.94 -7.35 5.38
N ASP A 188 29.05 -6.59 6.03
CA ASP A 188 28.06 -5.76 5.36
C ASP A 188 28.69 -4.52 4.70
N HIS A 189 29.66 -3.88 5.36
CA HIS A 189 30.46 -2.77 4.80
C HIS A 189 31.21 -3.22 3.55
N THR A 190 31.89 -4.37 3.63
CA THR A 190 32.66 -4.92 2.50
C THR A 190 31.74 -5.19 1.31
N ARG A 191 30.56 -5.78 1.56
CA ARG A 191 29.55 -6.02 0.52
C ARG A 191 29.02 -4.72 -0.08
N ALA A 192 28.70 -3.73 0.76
CA ALA A 192 28.15 -2.44 0.32
C ALA A 192 29.12 -1.67 -0.56
N VAL A 193 30.39 -1.54 -0.12
CA VAL A 193 31.43 -0.84 -0.88
C VAL A 193 31.82 -1.58 -2.17
N ALA A 194 31.74 -2.91 -2.17
CA ALA A 194 31.96 -3.71 -3.38
C ALA A 194 30.82 -3.55 -4.40
N ALA A 195 29.57 -3.56 -3.93
CA ALA A 195 28.39 -3.39 -4.78
C ALA A 195 28.26 -1.94 -5.30
N TRP A 196 28.56 -0.96 -4.45
CA TRP A 196 28.46 0.47 -4.76
C TRP A 196 29.73 1.20 -4.32
N PRO A 197 30.76 1.27 -5.19
CA PRO A 197 32.03 1.92 -4.87
C PRO A 197 31.92 3.39 -4.48
N THR A 198 30.85 4.09 -4.88
CA THR A 198 30.57 5.47 -4.48
C THR A 198 30.33 5.62 -2.98
N LEU A 199 29.96 4.55 -2.27
CA LEU A 199 29.79 4.57 -0.82
C LEU A 199 31.10 4.74 -0.04
N LYS A 200 32.27 4.63 -0.69
CA LYS A 200 33.56 4.85 0.00
C LYS A 200 33.67 6.25 0.58
N ASP A 201 33.07 7.24 -0.06
CA ASP A 201 33.11 8.63 0.40
C ASP A 201 32.32 8.82 1.70
N ASP A 202 31.24 8.05 1.88
CA ASP A 202 30.36 8.16 3.06
C ASP A 202 30.70 7.13 4.17
N LEU A 203 31.08 5.91 3.77
CA LEU A 203 31.32 4.79 4.67
C LEU A 203 32.82 4.53 4.90
N GLY A 204 33.71 5.28 4.28
CA GLY A 204 35.15 5.00 4.28
C GLY A 204 35.55 3.92 3.26
N ALA A 205 36.77 4.02 2.76
CA ALA A 205 37.32 3.13 1.74
C ALA A 205 37.52 1.69 2.24
N ASP A 206 37.73 1.52 3.55
CA ASP A 206 37.83 0.25 4.23
C ASP A 206 37.09 0.24 5.58
N TRP A 207 37.04 -0.92 6.22
CA TRP A 207 36.27 -1.10 7.45
C TRP A 207 36.86 -0.38 8.67
N ASP A 208 38.17 -0.14 8.71
CA ASP A 208 38.79 0.60 9.81
C ASP A 208 38.53 2.10 9.68
N GLU A 209 38.52 2.62 8.45
CA GLU A 209 38.06 4.00 8.16
C GLU A 209 36.58 4.18 8.50
N HIS A 210 35.71 3.25 8.07
CA HIS A 210 34.29 3.22 8.43
C HIS A 210 34.08 3.33 9.94
N ARG A 211 34.77 2.49 10.70
CA ARG A 211 34.69 2.47 12.16
C ARG A 211 35.11 3.82 12.75
N THR A 212 36.16 4.44 12.23
CA THR A 212 36.65 5.75 12.68
C THR A 212 35.64 6.86 12.39
N LEU A 213 35.01 6.83 11.21
CA LEU A 213 33.94 7.77 10.84
C LEU A 213 32.72 7.63 11.76
N VAL A 214 32.31 6.41 12.06
CA VAL A 214 31.20 6.13 12.98
C VAL A 214 31.51 6.59 14.40
N GLU A 215 32.71 6.32 14.93
CA GLU A 215 33.14 6.79 16.25
C GLU A 215 33.14 8.32 16.33
N ARG A 216 33.66 8.99 15.28
CA ARG A 216 33.66 10.46 15.20
C ARG A 216 32.25 11.04 15.14
N ALA A 217 31.34 10.40 14.41
CA ALA A 217 29.94 10.82 14.33
C ALA A 217 29.24 10.68 15.69
N LEU A 218 29.44 9.56 16.38
CA LEU A 218 28.89 9.32 17.72
C LEU A 218 29.44 10.30 18.75
N ALA A 219 30.75 10.57 18.74
CA ALA A 219 31.38 11.51 19.68
C ALA A 219 30.87 12.96 19.53
N ARG A 220 30.31 13.32 18.36
CA ARG A 220 29.76 14.66 18.10
C ARG A 220 28.26 14.77 18.34
N ALA A 221 27.56 13.65 18.50
CA ALA A 221 26.11 13.63 18.67
C ALA A 221 25.73 14.03 20.10
N ALA A 222 24.66 14.83 20.25
CA ALA A 222 24.12 15.17 21.56
C ALA A 222 23.52 13.95 22.28
N GLU A 223 22.83 13.09 21.51
CA GLU A 223 22.29 11.81 21.96
C GLU A 223 22.87 10.68 21.08
N PRO A 224 24.07 10.20 21.41
CA PRO A 224 24.82 9.26 20.58
C PRO A 224 24.16 7.88 20.52
N THR A 225 23.40 7.65 19.46
CA THR A 225 22.73 6.38 19.15
C THR A 225 23.19 5.85 17.80
N TYR A 226 23.19 4.53 17.65
CA TYR A 226 23.49 3.89 16.37
C TYR A 226 22.45 2.85 16.01
N ALA A 227 22.30 2.60 14.71
CA ALA A 227 21.59 1.45 14.19
C ALA A 227 22.57 0.54 13.44
N VAL A 228 22.43 -0.77 13.61
CA VAL A 228 23.20 -1.74 12.83
C VAL A 228 22.57 -1.83 11.44
N ALA A 229 23.32 -1.44 10.42
CA ALA A 229 22.92 -1.55 9.03
C ALA A 229 23.14 -2.98 8.52
N ASP A 230 22.19 -3.44 7.71
CA ASP A 230 22.22 -4.76 7.08
C ASP A 230 22.25 -4.60 5.56
N PHE A 231 23.17 -5.31 4.89
CA PHE A 231 23.37 -5.14 3.46
C PHE A 231 22.12 -5.51 2.65
N ASP A 232 21.49 -6.64 2.95
CA ASP A 232 20.37 -7.14 2.18
C ASP A 232 19.14 -6.21 2.34
N SER A 233 18.93 -5.70 3.56
CA SER A 233 17.92 -4.69 3.85
C SER A 233 18.18 -3.36 3.12
N PHE A 234 19.43 -2.90 3.08
CA PHE A 234 19.80 -1.69 2.33
C PHE A 234 19.67 -1.89 0.82
N ALA A 235 20.06 -3.04 0.29
CA ALA A 235 19.92 -3.38 -1.13
C ALA A 235 18.44 -3.43 -1.56
N ALA A 236 17.56 -3.96 -0.70
CA ALA A 236 16.13 -3.90 -0.92
C ALA A 236 15.61 -2.45 -0.92
N HIS A 237 16.09 -1.62 0.01
CA HIS A 237 15.73 -0.19 0.08
C HIS A 237 16.14 0.59 -1.17
N THR A 238 17.31 0.30 -1.75
CA THR A 238 17.77 0.93 -3.00
C THR A 238 17.20 0.25 -4.25
N ARG A 239 16.46 -0.86 -4.11
CA ARG A 239 16.05 -1.73 -5.23
C ARG A 239 17.24 -2.15 -6.11
N GLY A 240 18.41 -2.32 -5.48
CA GLY A 240 19.67 -2.65 -6.16
C GLY A 240 20.34 -1.49 -6.90
N LEU A 241 19.73 -0.30 -6.95
CA LEU A 241 20.29 0.85 -7.66
C LEU A 241 21.44 1.51 -6.88
N PRO A 242 22.38 2.17 -7.57
CA PRO A 242 23.42 2.97 -6.92
C PRO A 242 22.82 4.02 -5.98
N PRO A 243 23.23 4.05 -4.70
CA PRO A 243 22.76 5.05 -3.75
C PRO A 243 23.22 6.45 -4.16
N ILE A 244 22.34 7.43 -3.95
CA ILE A 244 22.60 8.85 -4.15
C ILE A 244 22.73 9.55 -2.78
N GLY A 245 23.16 10.82 -2.76
CA GLY A 245 23.52 11.51 -1.52
C GLY A 245 22.47 11.52 -0.40
N THR A 246 21.18 11.33 -0.71
CA THR A 246 20.10 11.25 0.29
C THR A 246 19.76 9.83 0.74
N THR A 247 20.23 8.79 0.05
CA THR A 247 19.84 7.39 0.27
C THR A 247 20.23 6.89 1.67
N LEU A 248 21.47 7.12 2.11
CA LEU A 248 21.90 6.72 3.46
C LEU A 248 21.11 7.45 4.56
N SER A 249 20.78 8.72 4.35
CA SER A 249 19.97 9.50 5.29
C SER A 249 18.52 9.01 5.35
N ALA A 250 17.94 8.63 4.21
CA ALA A 250 16.61 8.03 4.15
C ALA A 250 16.59 6.67 4.86
N TYR A 251 17.54 5.80 4.56
CA TYR A 251 17.68 4.49 5.22
C TYR A 251 17.89 4.63 6.73
N ARG A 252 18.71 5.59 7.19
CA ARG A 252 18.91 5.88 8.61
C ARG A 252 17.61 6.26 9.32
N ARG A 253 16.74 7.06 8.71
CA ARG A 253 15.45 7.45 9.30
C ARG A 253 14.48 6.29 9.51
N MET A 254 14.65 5.22 8.73
CA MET A 254 13.85 3.99 8.81
C MET A 254 14.48 2.92 9.70
N SER A 255 15.74 3.12 10.13
CA SER A 255 16.50 2.13 10.89
C SER A 255 16.22 2.24 12.39
N ALA A 256 16.03 1.10 13.05
CA ALA A 256 15.79 1.06 14.49
C ALA A 256 17.08 1.29 15.28
N VAL A 257 17.00 2.10 16.33
CA VAL A 257 18.11 2.29 17.27
C VAL A 257 18.49 0.92 17.85
N SER A 258 19.74 0.52 17.62
CA SER A 258 20.30 -0.74 18.10
C SER A 258 21.05 -0.59 19.42
N GLY A 259 21.45 0.63 19.78
CA GLY A 259 22.13 0.92 21.04
C GLY A 259 22.60 2.37 21.17
N THR A 260 23.09 2.70 22.36
CA THR A 260 23.70 3.98 22.72
C THR A 260 25.23 3.87 22.79
N TRP A 261 25.92 4.99 22.62
CA TRP A 261 27.38 5.08 22.71
C TRP A 261 27.80 6.16 23.73
N PRO A 262 28.83 5.95 24.56
CA PRO A 262 29.63 4.73 24.67
C PRO A 262 28.82 3.58 25.30
N PRO A 263 29.15 2.31 24.97
CA PRO A 263 28.54 1.16 25.63
C PRO A 263 28.78 1.21 27.14
N GLU A 264 27.80 0.78 27.94
CA GLU A 264 27.91 0.78 29.40
C GLU A 264 29.11 -0.04 29.89
N GLY A 265 30.03 0.61 30.60
CA GLY A 265 31.13 0.00 31.36
C GLY A 265 31.82 -1.22 30.73
N ALA A 266 31.45 -2.42 31.19
CA ALA A 266 32.05 -3.71 30.82
C ALA A 266 31.42 -4.38 29.60
N ALA A 267 30.46 -3.74 28.94
CA ALA A 267 29.75 -4.28 27.79
C ALA A 267 30.67 -4.69 26.63
N THR A 268 30.17 -5.63 25.84
CA THR A 268 30.76 -6.01 24.56
C THR A 268 30.85 -4.79 23.65
N CYS A 269 31.90 -4.75 22.84
CA CYS A 269 32.12 -3.65 21.92
C CYS A 269 30.99 -3.59 20.88
N TRP A 270 30.45 -2.39 20.66
CA TRP A 270 29.38 -2.10 19.70
C TRP A 270 29.68 -2.57 18.27
N CYS A 271 30.96 -2.74 17.91
CA CYS A 271 31.38 -3.24 16.61
C CYS A 271 31.10 -4.74 16.36
N GLY A 272 30.58 -5.47 17.35
CA GLY A 272 30.24 -6.89 17.24
C GLY A 272 31.42 -7.86 17.40
N SER A 273 32.60 -7.37 17.82
CA SER A 273 33.81 -8.22 17.96
C SER A 273 33.80 -9.20 19.15
N GLY A 274 32.79 -9.14 20.03
CA GLY A 274 32.72 -9.92 21.27
C GLY A 274 33.72 -9.51 22.36
N LYS A 275 34.70 -8.64 22.06
CA LYS A 275 35.67 -8.12 23.05
C LYS A 275 35.05 -6.98 23.87
N LYS A 276 35.56 -6.73 25.09
CA LYS A 276 35.18 -5.55 25.89
C LYS A 276 35.54 -4.26 25.14
N TYR A 277 34.66 -3.26 25.15
CA TYR A 277 34.88 -1.97 24.45
C TYR A 277 36.25 -1.35 24.74
N LYS A 278 36.65 -1.32 26.02
CA LYS A 278 37.96 -0.81 26.47
C LYS A 278 39.18 -1.54 25.89
N ARG A 279 39.02 -2.75 25.36
CA ARG A 279 40.08 -3.58 24.75
C ARG A 279 39.95 -3.70 23.23
N CYS A 280 38.96 -3.04 22.62
CA CYS A 280 38.67 -3.12 21.20
C CYS A 280 38.72 -1.72 20.58
N CYS A 281 37.57 -1.07 20.42
CA CYS A 281 37.48 0.20 19.71
C CYS A 281 38.11 1.36 20.50
N ARG A 282 37.98 1.39 21.83
CA ARG A 282 38.52 2.48 22.66
C ARG A 282 40.04 2.64 22.57
N LEU A 283 40.80 1.55 22.49
CA LEU A 283 42.28 1.62 22.39
C LEU A 283 42.73 2.08 21.00
N ARG A 284 41.97 1.75 19.96
CA ARG A 284 42.31 2.08 18.58
C ARG A 284 41.98 3.52 18.21
N GLY A 285 41.02 4.15 18.89
CA GLY A 285 40.73 5.58 18.74
C GLY A 285 41.77 6.52 19.37
N ILE A 286 42.65 6.03 20.26
CA ILE A 286 43.70 6.82 20.92
C ILE A 286 45.02 6.83 20.10
N GLY A 287 45.16 5.93 19.12
CA GLY A 287 46.39 5.77 18.32
C GLY A 287 46.42 6.51 16.97
N ALA A 288 45.41 7.33 16.68
CA ALA A 288 45.34 8.15 15.47
C ALA A 288 45.15 9.63 15.86
N GLY A 289 46.20 10.19 16.46
CA GLY A 289 46.41 11.63 16.61
C GLY A 289 47.49 12.07 15.65
#